data_AF-K6H9U2-F1
#
_entry.id   AF-K6H9U2-F1
#
_cell.length_a   1.000
_cell.length_b   1.000
_cell.length_c   1.000
_cell.angle_alpha   90.00
_cell.angle_beta   90.00
_cell.angle_gamma   90.00
#
_symmetry.space_group_name_H-M   'P 1'
#
loop_
_entity.id
_entity.type
_entity.pdbx_description
1 polymer ?
#
loop_
_entity_poly.entity_id
_entity_poly.type
_entity_poly.pdbx_seq_one_letter_code
_entity_poly.pdbx_strand_id
1 'polypeptide(L)'
;MKRFLAPLACLVCLALAAPAAAETPNMRQSINYFMNYFNEAVVQAIQIKEQEDRDGLAEKRPYADEFVFYQDLKARIEKSLGLALNLCDLYYIYNKTTYCFTKDEKNYLFDRLDNIMDALQKIKDTPYVGGDVVLENKSGAPARQLAAFNERVDKLRSFVKSSLVVFQR
;
A
#
# COMPACT_ATOMS: atom_id res chain seq x y z
N MET A 1 -55.68 -12.81 12.76
CA MET A 1 -54.24 -12.92 13.13
C MET A 1 -53.35 -12.28 12.06
N LYS A 2 -53.18 -10.95 12.03
CA LYS A 2 -52.21 -10.26 11.14
C LYS A 2 -51.90 -8.84 11.68
N ARG A 3 -51.12 -8.72 12.78
CA ARG A 3 -50.68 -7.40 13.30
C ARG A 3 -49.29 -7.36 13.94
N PHE A 4 -48.40 -8.32 13.67
CA PHE A 4 -47.08 -8.37 14.33
C PHE A 4 -45.87 -8.40 13.38
N LEU A 5 -46.04 -8.05 12.10
CA LEU A 5 -44.92 -8.08 11.13
C LEU A 5 -44.23 -6.73 10.88
N ALA A 6 -44.75 -5.62 11.42
CA ALA A 6 -44.14 -4.30 11.25
C ALA A 6 -42.88 -4.01 12.12
N PRO A 7 -42.74 -4.50 13.38
CA PRO A 7 -41.62 -4.08 14.23
C PRO A 7 -40.30 -4.80 13.88
N LEU A 8 -40.36 -5.93 13.19
CA LEU A 8 -39.18 -6.70 12.76
C LEU A 8 -38.43 -6.05 11.60
N ALA A 9 -39.12 -5.29 10.73
CA ALA A 9 -38.47 -4.58 9.63
C ALA A 9 -37.62 -3.39 10.12
N CYS A 10 -38.07 -2.67 11.16
CA CYS A 10 -37.30 -1.54 11.70
C CYS A 10 -36.06 -1.95 12.49
N LEU A 11 -36.07 -3.12 13.15
CA LEU A 11 -34.88 -3.66 13.83
C LEU A 11 -33.80 -4.14 12.84
N VAL A 12 -34.20 -4.65 11.67
CA VAL A 12 -33.25 -5.04 10.61
C VAL A 12 -32.63 -3.80 9.94
N CYS A 13 -33.39 -2.71 9.77
CA CYS A 13 -32.85 -1.45 9.26
C CYS A 13 -31.87 -0.76 10.24
N LEU A 14 -32.07 -0.91 11.55
CA LEU A 14 -31.14 -0.37 12.57
C LEU A 14 -29.87 -1.21 12.73
N ALA A 15 -29.89 -2.50 12.37
CA ALA A 15 -28.69 -3.35 12.35
C ALA A 15 -27.77 -3.09 11.13
N LEU A 16 -28.29 -2.41 10.09
CA LEU A 16 -27.54 -2.05 8.87
C LEU A 16 -27.07 -0.58 8.85
N ALA A 17 -27.38 0.19 9.90
CA ALA A 17 -27.15 1.64 9.93
C ALA A 17 -26.05 2.09 10.91
N ALA A 18 -25.10 1.21 11.24
CA ALA A 18 -23.80 1.63 11.71
C ALA A 18 -22.77 1.20 10.68
N PRO A 19 -22.24 2.10 9.82
CA PRO A 19 -20.84 1.91 9.50
C PRO A 19 -20.17 1.89 10.87
N ALA A 20 -19.59 0.75 11.26
CA ALA A 20 -18.56 0.76 12.27
C ALA A 20 -17.58 1.83 11.77
N ALA A 21 -17.67 3.03 12.34
CA ALA A 21 -16.79 4.12 12.02
C ALA A 21 -15.41 3.52 12.23
N ALA A 22 -14.69 3.27 11.14
CA ALA A 22 -13.39 2.63 11.21
C ALA A 22 -12.63 3.42 12.26
N GLU A 23 -12.34 2.78 13.41
CA GLU A 23 -11.73 3.45 14.54
C GLU A 23 -10.50 4.15 13.97
N THR A 24 -10.43 5.48 14.13
CA THR A 24 -9.30 6.26 13.63
C THR A 24 -8.04 5.61 14.18
N PRO A 25 -7.10 5.14 13.32
CA PRO A 25 -5.97 4.40 13.83
C PRO A 25 -5.15 5.30 14.74
N ASN A 26 -4.91 4.84 15.96
CA ASN A 26 -4.01 5.53 16.87
C ASN A 26 -2.56 5.44 16.38
N MET A 27 -1.67 6.23 16.97
CA MET A 27 -0.26 6.30 16.57
C MET A 27 0.40 4.92 16.54
N ARG A 28 0.11 4.06 17.52
CA ARG A 28 0.66 2.71 17.60
C ARG A 28 0.20 1.83 16.44
N GLN A 29 -1.08 1.87 16.10
CA GLN A 29 -1.65 1.14 14.96
C GLN A 29 -1.04 1.62 13.64
N SER A 30 -0.85 2.94 13.49
CA SER A 30 -0.23 3.53 12.31
C SER A 30 1.23 3.09 12.15
N ILE A 31 2.04 3.20 13.21
CA ILE A 31 3.44 2.77 13.18
C ILE A 31 3.54 1.26 12.90
N ASN A 32 2.74 0.44 13.56
CA ASN A 32 2.74 -1.00 13.33
C ASN A 32 2.41 -1.34 11.87
N TYR A 33 1.48 -0.61 11.26
CA TYR A 33 1.15 -0.79 9.84
C TYR A 33 2.38 -0.52 8.95
N PHE A 34 3.04 0.62 9.13
CA PHE A 34 4.22 0.96 8.32
C PHE A 34 5.40 0.02 8.56
N MET A 35 5.61 -0.46 9.79
CA MET A 35 6.63 -1.46 10.09
C MET A 35 6.33 -2.81 9.43
N ASN A 36 5.07 -3.23 9.40
CA ASN A 36 4.67 -4.44 8.68
C ASN A 36 4.87 -4.29 7.16
N TYR A 37 4.47 -3.15 6.58
CA TYR A 37 4.74 -2.84 5.18
C TYR A 37 6.24 -2.92 4.86
N PHE A 38 7.07 -2.32 5.73
CA PHE A 38 8.52 -2.36 5.59
C PHE A 38 9.06 -3.79 5.60
N ASN A 39 8.66 -4.59 6.59
CA ASN A 39 9.09 -5.97 6.72
C ASN A 39 8.68 -6.81 5.49
N GLU A 40 7.44 -6.68 5.03
CA GLU A 40 6.96 -7.39 3.83
C GLU A 40 7.74 -7.00 2.57
N ALA A 41 8.04 -5.71 2.40
CA ALA A 41 8.81 -5.22 1.26
C ALA A 41 10.26 -5.74 1.28
N VAL A 42 10.92 -5.76 2.45
CA VAL A 42 12.26 -6.29 2.61
C VAL A 42 12.30 -7.80 2.37
N VAL A 43 11.35 -8.54 2.95
CA VAL A 43 11.23 -9.99 2.72
C VAL A 43 11.04 -10.28 1.24
N GLN A 44 10.20 -9.51 0.56
CA GLN A 44 10.03 -9.66 -0.88
C GLN A 44 11.33 -9.43 -1.67
N ALA A 45 12.08 -8.38 -1.33
CA ALA A 45 13.35 -8.09 -1.99
C ALA A 45 14.39 -9.22 -1.78
N ILE A 46 14.42 -9.81 -0.58
CA ILE A 46 15.25 -10.98 -0.28
C ILE A 46 14.81 -12.19 -1.12
N GLN A 47 13.52 -12.48 -1.19
CA GLN A 47 13.00 -13.59 -2.00
C GLN A 47 13.32 -13.45 -3.49
N ILE A 48 13.26 -12.23 -4.03
CA ILE A 48 13.68 -11.94 -5.40
C ILE A 48 15.17 -12.26 -5.57
N LYS A 49 16.00 -11.84 -4.62
CA LYS A 49 17.45 -12.09 -4.67
C LYS A 49 17.79 -13.58 -4.57
N GLU A 50 17.17 -14.31 -3.65
CA GLU A 50 17.32 -15.75 -3.52
C GLU A 50 16.89 -16.49 -4.80
N GLN A 51 15.84 -15.99 -5.46
CA GLN A 51 15.41 -16.52 -6.73
C GLN A 51 16.43 -16.27 -7.84
N GLU A 52 16.96 -15.05 -7.96
CA GLU A 52 18.02 -14.74 -8.93
C GLU A 52 19.22 -15.67 -8.76
N ASP A 53 19.63 -15.90 -7.51
CA ASP A 53 20.79 -16.76 -7.20
C ASP A 53 20.50 -18.24 -7.51
N ARG A 54 19.30 -18.74 -7.18
CA ARG A 54 18.89 -20.12 -7.49
C ARG A 54 18.78 -20.37 -8.99
N ASP A 55 18.23 -19.43 -9.73
CA ASP A 55 17.95 -19.55 -11.15
C ASP A 55 19.20 -19.19 -12.00
N GLY A 56 20.31 -18.80 -11.34
CA GLY A 56 21.57 -18.47 -12.01
C GLY A 56 21.51 -17.17 -12.82
N LEU A 57 20.59 -16.28 -12.48
CA LEU A 57 20.40 -14.96 -13.09
C LEU A 57 21.52 -14.02 -12.63
N ALA A 58 22.71 -14.25 -13.17
CA ALA A 58 23.88 -13.45 -12.87
C ALA A 58 23.91 -12.16 -13.71
N GLU A 59 24.65 -11.17 -13.21
CA GLU A 59 24.99 -9.93 -13.93
C GLU A 59 26.00 -10.20 -15.06
N LYS A 60 25.67 -11.12 -15.99
CA LYS A 60 26.48 -11.46 -17.16
C LYS A 60 25.76 -10.98 -18.41
N ARG A 61 26.50 -10.29 -19.29
CA ARG A 61 25.95 -9.76 -20.54
C ARG A 61 25.89 -10.85 -21.63
N PRO A 62 24.85 -10.86 -22.50
CA PRO A 62 23.65 -10.03 -22.44
C PRO A 62 22.76 -10.43 -21.25
N TYR A 63 22.19 -9.43 -20.55
CA TYR A 63 21.31 -9.69 -19.41
C TYR A 63 20.05 -10.44 -19.88
N ALA A 64 19.63 -11.45 -19.14
CA ALA A 64 18.34 -12.07 -19.35
C ALA A 64 17.21 -11.07 -19.04
N ASP A 65 16.10 -11.12 -19.79
CA ASP A 65 14.94 -10.24 -19.56
C ASP A 65 14.41 -10.39 -18.12
N GLU A 66 14.46 -11.61 -17.56
CA GLU A 66 14.11 -11.88 -16.16
C GLU A 66 14.98 -11.11 -15.16
N PHE A 67 16.29 -11.03 -15.41
CA PHE A 67 17.20 -10.27 -14.56
C PHE A 67 16.86 -8.77 -14.60
N VAL A 68 16.64 -8.22 -15.80
CA VAL A 68 16.28 -6.80 -15.96
C VAL A 68 14.94 -6.49 -15.28
N PHE A 69 13.96 -7.39 -15.44
CA PHE A 69 12.67 -7.29 -14.75
C PHE A 69 12.82 -7.27 -13.23
N TYR A 70 13.60 -8.20 -12.65
CA TYR A 70 13.80 -8.25 -11.20
C TYR A 70 14.55 -7.03 -10.65
N GLN A 71 15.49 -6.47 -11.41
CA GLN A 71 16.15 -5.22 -11.05
C GLN A 71 15.17 -4.04 -11.02
N ASP A 72 14.32 -3.89 -12.04
CA ASP A 72 13.26 -2.86 -12.05
C ASP A 72 12.28 -3.06 -10.88
N LEU A 73 11.84 -4.30 -10.64
CA LEU A 73 10.95 -4.61 -9.53
C LEU A 73 11.57 -4.26 -8.16
N LYS A 74 12.83 -4.61 -7.92
CA LYS A 74 13.56 -4.22 -6.69
C LYS A 74 13.65 -2.70 -6.53
N ALA A 75 13.97 -1.97 -7.61
CA ALA A 75 14.01 -0.51 -7.58
C ALA A 75 12.64 0.12 -7.26
N ARG A 76 11.54 -0.50 -7.70
CA ARG A 76 10.18 -0.05 -7.37
C ARG A 76 9.80 -0.37 -5.93
N ILE A 77 10.21 -1.52 -5.41
CA ILE A 77 10.07 -1.87 -3.98
C ILE A 77 10.79 -0.82 -3.11
N GLU A 78 12.02 -0.45 -3.47
CA GLU A 78 12.79 0.57 -2.75
C GLU A 78 12.11 1.95 -2.79
N LYS A 79 11.64 2.38 -3.98
CA LYS A 79 10.89 3.64 -4.12
C LYS A 79 9.62 3.64 -3.28
N SER A 80 8.86 2.54 -3.29
CA SER A 80 7.62 2.45 -2.51
C SER A 80 7.89 2.43 -1.00
N LEU A 81 9.00 1.83 -0.57
CA LEU A 81 9.49 1.91 0.82
C LEU A 81 9.79 3.36 1.24
N GLY A 82 10.51 4.13 0.40
CA GLY A 82 10.78 5.54 0.69
C GLY A 82 9.51 6.38 0.86
N LEU A 83 8.50 6.13 0.03
CA LEU A 83 7.19 6.77 0.15
C LEU A 83 6.43 6.34 1.41
N ALA A 84 6.49 5.05 1.78
CA ALA A 84 5.88 4.54 3.01
C ALA A 84 6.53 5.13 4.28
N LEU A 85 7.85 5.32 4.29
CA LEU A 85 8.54 5.99 5.40
C LEU A 85 8.13 7.47 5.49
N ASN A 86 8.00 8.16 4.36
CA ASN A 86 7.50 9.53 4.34
C ASN A 86 6.09 9.63 4.93
N LEU A 87 5.21 8.69 4.59
CA LEU A 87 3.89 8.58 5.22
C LEU A 87 4.00 8.30 6.72
N CYS A 88 4.84 7.36 7.14
CA CYS A 88 5.06 7.04 8.55
C CYS A 88 5.44 8.29 9.37
N ASP A 89 6.32 9.13 8.85
CA ASP A 89 6.71 10.39 9.48
C ASP A 89 5.53 11.36 9.61
N LEU A 90 4.71 11.51 8.56
CA LEU A 90 3.50 12.33 8.63
C LEU A 90 2.55 11.80 9.71
N TYR A 91 2.28 10.50 9.74
CA TYR A 91 1.41 9.91 10.76
C TYR A 91 2.01 10.06 12.17
N TYR A 92 3.32 9.93 12.34
CA TYR A 92 3.97 10.13 13.62
C TYR A 92 3.82 11.57 14.14
N ILE A 93 4.09 12.56 13.28
CA ILE A 93 4.02 13.98 13.63
C ILE A 93 2.59 14.38 13.98
N TYR A 94 1.62 13.99 13.15
CA TYR A 94 0.24 14.50 13.23
C TYR A 94 -0.69 13.66 14.10
N ASN A 95 -0.36 12.40 14.43
CA ASN A 95 -1.12 11.62 15.42
C ASN A 95 -0.67 11.93 16.87
N LYS A 96 0.56 12.40 17.05
CA LYS A 96 1.13 12.74 18.38
C LYS A 96 0.68 14.11 18.88
N THR A 97 0.33 15.02 17.99
CA THR A 97 0.09 16.41 18.34
C THR A 97 -1.40 16.71 18.33
N THR A 98 -1.93 17.24 19.44
CA THR A 98 -3.15 18.08 19.45
C THR A 98 -2.83 19.42 18.77
N TYR A 99 -2.27 19.37 17.56
CA TYR A 99 -1.87 20.55 16.82
C TYR A 99 -3.11 21.16 16.19
N CYS A 100 -3.46 22.38 16.56
CA CYS A 100 -4.45 23.14 15.83
C CYS A 100 -3.81 23.65 14.54
N PHE A 101 -4.15 23.03 13.41
CA PHE A 101 -3.63 23.43 12.10
C PHE A 101 -4.05 24.83 11.72
N THR A 102 -3.13 25.61 11.14
CA THR A 102 -3.54 26.69 10.25
C THR A 102 -4.15 26.11 8.97
N LYS A 103 -5.01 26.88 8.29
CA LYS A 103 -5.63 26.45 7.03
C LYS A 103 -4.58 26.06 5.97
N ASP A 104 -3.46 26.77 5.93
CA ASP A 104 -2.41 26.58 4.94
C ASP A 104 -1.59 25.31 5.20
N GLU A 105 -1.27 25.00 6.46
CA GLU A 105 -0.59 23.75 6.84
C GLU A 105 -1.46 22.53 6.52
N LYS A 106 -2.77 22.62 6.74
CA LYS A 106 -3.72 21.56 6.40
C LYS A 106 -3.75 21.29 4.90
N ASN A 107 -3.79 22.34 4.08
CA ASN A 107 -3.74 22.20 2.62
C ASN A 107 -2.43 21.56 2.17
N TYR A 108 -1.29 22.06 2.66
CA TYR A 108 0.02 21.49 2.35
C TYR A 108 0.14 20.00 2.71
N LEU A 109 -0.44 19.60 3.85
CA LEU A 109 -0.46 18.21 4.27
C LEU A 109 -1.27 17.32 3.31
N PHE A 110 -2.48 17.74 2.93
CA PHE A 110 -3.30 16.99 1.98
C PHE A 110 -2.64 16.93 0.60
N ASP A 111 -2.06 18.04 0.11
CA ASP A 111 -1.31 18.06 -1.14
C ASP A 111 -0.15 17.06 -1.12
N ARG A 112 0.57 16.98 0.01
CA ARG A 112 1.68 16.02 0.18
C ARG A 112 1.18 14.57 0.20
N LEU A 113 0.06 14.29 0.88
CA LEU A 113 -0.55 12.96 0.89
C LEU A 113 -0.97 12.55 -0.52
N ASP A 114 -1.65 13.43 -1.25
CA ASP A 114 -2.11 13.17 -2.62
C ASP A 114 -0.92 12.93 -3.56
N ASN A 115 0.14 13.74 -3.46
CA ASN A 115 1.37 13.53 -4.24
C ASN A 115 2.02 12.17 -3.98
N ILE A 116 2.07 11.71 -2.72
CA ILE A 116 2.59 10.38 -2.39
C ILE A 116 1.68 9.27 -2.94
N MET A 117 0.37 9.43 -2.82
CA MET A 117 -0.64 8.47 -3.29
C MET A 117 -0.62 8.32 -4.82
N ASP A 118 -0.39 9.41 -5.53
CA ASP A 118 -0.21 9.45 -6.98
C ASP A 118 1.13 8.84 -7.39
N ALA A 119 2.21 9.13 -6.66
CA ALA A 119 3.50 8.50 -6.91
C ALA A 119 3.44 6.98 -6.76
N LEU A 120 2.76 6.47 -5.72
CA LEU A 120 2.54 5.03 -5.53
C LEU A 120 1.75 4.41 -6.70
N GLN A 121 0.70 5.08 -7.18
CA GLN A 121 -0.05 4.62 -8.34
C GLN A 121 0.81 4.61 -9.62
N LYS A 122 1.59 5.68 -9.86
CA LYS A 122 2.50 5.76 -11.00
C LYS A 122 3.57 4.66 -10.99
N ILE A 123 4.12 4.32 -9.83
CA ILE A 123 5.08 3.20 -9.70
C ILE A 123 4.44 1.88 -10.15
N LYS A 124 3.15 1.68 -9.87
CA LYS A 124 2.41 0.48 -10.28
C LYS A 124 2.10 0.46 -11.78
N ASP A 125 1.67 1.59 -12.32
CA ASP A 125 1.18 1.69 -13.70
C ASP A 125 2.29 1.83 -14.74
N THR A 126 3.50 2.19 -14.33
CA THR A 126 4.64 2.30 -15.25
C THR A 126 4.94 0.92 -15.83
N PRO A 127 5.06 0.74 -17.16
CA PRO A 127 5.43 -0.55 -17.76
C PRO A 127 6.77 -1.07 -17.23
N TYR A 128 6.91 -2.39 -17.09
CA TYR A 128 8.16 -3.03 -16.65
C TYR A 128 9.08 -3.28 -17.83
N VAL A 129 10.37 -3.00 -17.66
CA VAL A 129 11.37 -3.32 -18.68
C VAL A 129 11.50 -4.84 -18.81
N GLY A 130 11.35 -5.37 -20.03
CA GLY A 130 11.31 -6.83 -20.28
C GLY A 130 10.04 -7.51 -19.78
N GLY A 131 9.05 -6.75 -19.27
CA GLY A 131 7.83 -7.29 -18.68
C GLY A 131 6.95 -8.08 -19.64
N ASP A 132 6.89 -7.69 -20.92
CA ASP A 132 6.00 -8.32 -21.90
C ASP A 132 6.31 -9.80 -22.09
N VAL A 133 7.60 -10.18 -22.12
CA VAL A 133 8.07 -11.55 -22.29
C VAL A 133 8.03 -12.31 -20.95
N VAL A 134 8.52 -11.67 -19.88
CA VAL A 134 8.66 -12.29 -18.55
C VAL A 134 7.30 -12.58 -17.89
N LEU A 135 6.26 -11.82 -18.24
CA LEU A 135 4.92 -11.94 -17.66
C LEU A 135 3.93 -12.76 -18.50
N GLU A 136 4.36 -13.35 -19.64
CA GLU A 136 3.50 -14.26 -20.42
C GLU A 136 3.03 -15.44 -19.56
N ASN A 137 3.93 -15.99 -18.74
CA ASN A 137 3.59 -16.99 -17.75
C ASN A 137 3.01 -16.35 -16.48
N LYS A 138 1.68 -16.18 -16.46
CA LYS A 138 0.93 -15.58 -15.34
C LYS A 138 1.05 -16.33 -14.00
N SER A 139 1.45 -17.60 -14.01
CA SER A 139 1.69 -18.38 -12.78
C SER A 139 3.18 -18.49 -12.42
N GLY A 140 4.05 -17.93 -13.26
CA GLY A 140 5.49 -17.87 -13.06
C GLY A 140 5.86 -17.05 -11.83
N ALA A 141 7.06 -17.29 -11.33
CA ALA A 141 7.56 -16.56 -10.17
C ALA A 141 7.67 -15.03 -10.39
N PRO A 142 8.05 -14.50 -11.57
CA PRO A 142 8.00 -13.06 -11.84
C PRO A 142 6.59 -12.47 -11.67
N ALA A 143 5.57 -13.14 -12.21
CA ALA A 143 4.17 -12.72 -12.10
C ALA A 143 3.67 -12.74 -10.64
N ARG A 144 4.07 -13.73 -9.85
CA ARG A 144 3.74 -13.78 -8.41
C ARG A 144 4.40 -12.65 -7.63
N GLN A 145 5.66 -12.35 -7.92
CA GLN A 145 6.37 -11.25 -7.28
C GLN A 145 5.75 -9.90 -7.64
N LEU A 146 5.38 -9.70 -8.91
CA LEU A 146 4.64 -8.50 -9.32
C LEU A 146 3.28 -8.38 -8.63
N ALA A 147 2.52 -9.48 -8.55
CA ALA A 147 1.22 -9.49 -7.89
C ALA A 147 1.33 -9.11 -6.40
N ALA A 148 2.30 -9.69 -5.68
CA ALA A 148 2.56 -9.37 -4.28
C ALA A 148 2.99 -7.91 -4.07
N PHE A 149 3.80 -7.37 -4.99
CA PHE A 149 4.15 -5.95 -4.99
C PHE A 149 2.91 -5.06 -5.17
N ASN A 150 2.10 -5.33 -6.18
CA ASN A 150 0.90 -4.56 -6.50
C ASN A 150 -0.11 -4.60 -5.35
N GLU A 151 -0.36 -5.78 -4.80
CA GLU A 151 -1.25 -5.96 -3.65
C GLU A 151 -0.79 -5.14 -2.44
N ARG A 152 0.52 -5.16 -2.15
CA ARG A 152 1.08 -4.40 -1.03
C ARG A 152 0.94 -2.89 -1.23
N VAL A 153 1.19 -2.39 -2.45
CA VAL A 153 0.98 -0.97 -2.78
C VAL A 153 -0.50 -0.59 -2.65
N ASP A 154 -1.42 -1.44 -3.11
CA ASP A 154 -2.85 -1.18 -3.02
C ASP A 154 -3.35 -1.20 -1.57
N LYS A 155 -2.83 -2.11 -0.73
CA LYS A 155 -3.09 -2.11 0.71
C LYS A 155 -2.62 -0.82 1.37
N LEU A 156 -1.39 -0.36 1.07
CA LEU A 156 -0.86 0.90 1.61
C LEU A 156 -1.75 2.08 1.25
N ARG A 157 -2.12 2.18 -0.03
CA ARG A 157 -3.02 3.23 -0.51
C ARG A 157 -4.39 3.16 0.15
N SER A 158 -4.93 1.96 0.31
CA SER A 158 -6.21 1.77 1.01
C SER A 158 -6.12 2.22 2.47
N PHE A 159 -5.04 1.87 3.17
CA PHE A 159 -4.81 2.29 4.56
C PHE A 159 -4.76 3.82 4.67
N VAL A 160 -4.00 4.50 3.81
CA VAL A 160 -3.93 5.96 3.82
C VAL A 160 -5.31 6.57 3.63
N LYS A 161 -6.06 6.13 2.61
CA LYS A 161 -7.43 6.61 2.33
C LYS A 161 -8.38 6.41 3.52
N SER A 162 -8.36 5.24 4.14
CA SER A 162 -9.26 4.94 5.26
C SER A 162 -8.88 5.67 6.55
N SER A 163 -7.63 6.14 6.66
CA SER A 163 -7.11 6.77 7.87
C SER A 163 -6.89 8.27 7.73
N LEU A 164 -7.33 8.91 6.64
CA LEU A 164 -7.27 10.36 6.43
C LEU A 164 -7.93 11.16 7.57
N VAL A 165 -8.88 10.56 8.28
CA VAL A 165 -9.52 11.14 9.47
C VAL A 165 -8.50 11.52 10.57
N VAL A 166 -7.31 10.91 10.60
CA VAL A 166 -6.19 11.32 11.48
C VAL A 166 -5.82 12.78 11.25
N PHE A 167 -5.86 13.26 10.00
CA PHE A 167 -5.46 14.61 9.60
C PHE A 167 -6.60 15.63 9.58
N GLN A 168 -7.82 15.19 9.90
CA GLN A 168 -9.02 16.04 9.89
C GLN A 168 -9.36 16.61 11.26
N ARG A 169 -8.73 16.11 12.33
CA ARG A 169 -8.93 16.53 13.73
C ARG A 169 -8.28 17.86 14.04
#